data_AF-A0A4S4KED4-F1
#
_entry.id   AF-A0A4S4KED4-F1
#
_cell.length_a   1.000
_cell.length_b   1.000
_cell.length_c   1.000
_cell.angle_alpha   90.00
_cell.angle_beta   90.00
_cell.angle_gamma   90.00
#
_symmetry.space_group_name_H-M   'P 1'
#
loop_
_entity.id
_entity.type
_entity.pdbx_description
1 polymer ?
#
loop_
_entity_poly.entity_id
_entity_poly.type
_entity_poly.pdbx_seq_one_letter_code
_entity_poly.pdbx_strand_id
1 'polypeptide(L)'
;MTRTERATSPHAIIKDRSQSRTGIDRHTPKGGAGPHNWGSLLQERDLEEGALYDEEREFEASAGANETAVPTREHRSSSVSVTEEDRERALQFRKNALKSGDVDLSAIARTSAAVSVSPPDAVSVVRGSDTIHKA
;
A
#
# COMPACT_ATOMS: atom_id res chain seq x y z
N MET A 1 -16.25 -0.80 8.88
CA MET A 1 -17.69 -0.79 8.53
C MET A 1 -18.49 -1.00 9.81
N THR A 2 -19.24 -0.01 10.27
CA THR A 2 -20.00 -0.08 11.53
C THR A 2 -21.42 -0.58 11.27
N ARG A 3 -21.73 -1.80 11.73
CA ARG A 3 -23.09 -2.36 11.69
C ARG A 3 -23.91 -1.76 12.83
N THR A 4 -24.71 -0.74 12.54
CA THR A 4 -25.66 -0.15 13.50
C THR A 4 -27.06 -0.73 13.28
N GLU A 5 -27.92 -0.72 14.29
CA GLU A 5 -29.33 -1.16 14.17
C GLU A 5 -30.11 -0.41 13.07
N ARG A 6 -29.68 0.81 12.72
CA ARG A 6 -30.28 1.57 11.60
C ARG A 6 -29.93 1.00 10.23
N ALA A 7 -28.78 0.33 10.11
CA ALA A 7 -28.32 -0.29 8.87
C ALA A 7 -29.10 -1.57 8.52
N THR A 8 -29.85 -2.16 9.45
CA THR A 8 -30.70 -3.34 9.20
C THR A 8 -32.14 -2.98 8.78
N SER A 9 -32.50 -1.68 8.80
CA SER A 9 -33.83 -1.25 8.34
C SER A 9 -34.02 -1.54 6.84
N PRO A 10 -35.23 -1.94 6.39
CA PRO A 10 -35.46 -2.30 4.98
C PRO A 10 -35.08 -1.17 4.02
N HIS A 11 -35.36 0.08 4.41
CA HIS A 11 -35.03 1.26 3.61
C HIS A 11 -33.51 1.47 3.51
N ALA A 12 -32.75 1.19 4.58
CA ALA A 12 -31.30 1.24 4.52
C ALA A 12 -30.76 0.17 3.58
N ILE A 13 -31.25 -1.06 3.66
CA ILE A 13 -30.85 -2.17 2.77
C ILE A 13 -31.16 -1.83 1.30
N ILE A 14 -32.35 -1.28 1.02
CA ILE A 14 -32.74 -0.88 -0.35
C ILE A 14 -31.81 0.21 -0.90
N LYS A 15 -31.42 1.18 -0.06
CA LYS A 15 -30.56 2.30 -0.46
C LYS A 15 -29.08 1.91 -0.56
N ASP A 16 -28.64 0.91 0.20
CA ASP A 16 -27.27 0.38 0.22
C ASP A 16 -26.96 -0.57 -0.96
N ARG A 17 -27.96 -0.87 -1.79
CA ARG A 17 -27.74 -1.63 -3.03
C ARG A 17 -26.77 -0.86 -3.90
N SER A 18 -25.78 -1.56 -4.47
CA SER A 18 -24.80 -1.03 -5.43
C SER A 18 -25.39 -0.54 -6.77
N GLN A 19 -26.72 -0.44 -6.85
CA GLN A 19 -27.46 0.09 -7.99
C GLN A 19 -27.25 1.60 -8.08
N SER A 20 -26.79 2.08 -9.24
CA SER A 20 -26.57 3.50 -9.44
C SER A 20 -27.91 4.26 -9.47
N ARG A 21 -27.95 5.41 -8.80
CA ARG A 21 -29.08 6.35 -8.83
C ARG A 21 -29.00 7.32 -10.01
N THR A 22 -27.90 7.32 -10.76
CA THR A 22 -27.59 8.33 -11.78
C THR A 22 -28.11 7.97 -13.18
N GLY A 23 -28.76 6.82 -13.36
CA GLY A 23 -29.27 6.37 -14.66
C GLY A 23 -28.18 6.00 -15.66
N ILE A 24 -26.91 6.09 -15.28
CA ILE A 24 -25.78 5.67 -16.10
C ILE A 24 -25.66 4.14 -16.02
N ASP A 25 -25.63 3.53 -17.19
CA ASP A 25 -25.46 2.09 -17.32
C ASP A 25 -24.09 1.65 -16.76
N ARG A 26 -24.11 0.58 -15.94
CA ARG A 26 -22.93 0.01 -15.28
C ARG A 26 -22.43 -1.26 -15.98
N HIS A 27 -22.95 -1.59 -17.16
CA HIS A 27 -22.48 -2.76 -17.88
C HIS A 27 -20.99 -2.64 -18.18
N THR A 28 -20.28 -3.76 -18.09
CA THR A 28 -18.88 -3.81 -18.50
C THR A 28 -18.83 -3.76 -20.02
N PRO A 29 -18.22 -2.73 -20.63
CA PRO A 29 -18.17 -2.63 -22.08
C PRO A 29 -17.41 -3.82 -22.65
N LYS A 30 -17.94 -4.40 -23.73
CA LYS A 30 -17.35 -5.55 -24.43
C LYS A 30 -17.08 -6.76 -23.52
N GLY A 31 -17.85 -6.91 -22.44
CA GLY A 31 -17.70 -8.03 -21.49
C GLY A 31 -16.37 -8.04 -20.74
N GLY A 32 -15.68 -6.90 -20.66
CA GLY A 32 -14.35 -6.81 -20.04
C GLY A 32 -13.19 -7.11 -20.99
N ALA A 33 -13.45 -7.46 -22.25
CA ALA A 33 -12.39 -7.70 -23.23
C ALA A 33 -11.66 -6.40 -23.64
N GLY A 34 -10.35 -6.51 -23.89
CA GLY A 34 -9.53 -5.46 -24.52
C GLY A 34 -8.45 -4.84 -23.61
N PRO A 35 -7.53 -4.04 -24.17
CA PRO A 35 -6.27 -3.64 -23.51
C PRO A 35 -6.40 -2.78 -22.25
N HIS A 36 -7.51 -2.06 -22.11
CA HIS A 36 -7.76 -1.16 -20.98
C HIS A 36 -8.93 -1.63 -20.11
N ASN A 37 -9.43 -2.83 -20.37
CA ASN A 37 -10.46 -3.47 -19.55
C ASN A 37 -9.81 -4.57 -18.68
N TRP A 38 -10.62 -5.14 -17.79
CA TRP A 38 -10.14 -6.06 -16.76
C TRP A 38 -10.00 -7.52 -17.24
N GLY A 39 -10.14 -7.76 -18.53
CA GLY A 39 -10.16 -9.10 -19.11
C GLY A 39 -11.58 -9.65 -19.27
N SER A 40 -11.72 -10.57 -20.23
CA SER A 40 -12.95 -11.32 -20.48
C SER A 40 -12.77 -12.74 -19.97
N LEU A 41 -13.81 -13.29 -19.32
CA LEU A 41 -13.81 -14.68 -18.84
C LEU A 41 -13.64 -15.69 -19.99
N LEU A 42 -14.09 -15.36 -21.20
CA LEU A 42 -13.93 -16.25 -22.36
C LEU A 42 -12.48 -16.37 -22.83
N GLN A 43 -11.64 -15.38 -22.52
CA GLN A 43 -10.25 -15.30 -22.93
C GLN A 43 -9.26 -15.70 -21.82
N GLU A 44 -9.78 -16.12 -20.65
CA GLU A 44 -8.96 -16.47 -19.49
C GLU A 44 -7.87 -17.48 -19.87
N ARG A 45 -8.24 -18.59 -20.51
CA ARG A 45 -7.30 -19.64 -20.91
C ARG A 45 -6.13 -19.11 -21.73
N ASP A 46 -6.40 -18.30 -22.75
CA ASP A 46 -5.35 -17.79 -23.66
C ASP A 46 -4.43 -16.81 -22.92
N LEU A 47 -4.99 -16.03 -21.99
CA LEU A 47 -4.22 -15.10 -21.16
C LEU A 47 -3.34 -15.84 -20.15
N GLU A 48 -3.82 -16.93 -19.56
CA GLU A 48 -3.04 -17.78 -18.66
C GLU A 48 -1.87 -18.45 -19.41
N GLU A 49 -2.14 -19.01 -20.59
CA GLU A 49 -1.11 -19.63 -21.42
C GLU A 49 -0.05 -18.62 -21.87
N GLY A 50 -0.47 -17.42 -22.29
CA GLY A 50 0.43 -16.32 -22.62
C GLY A 50 1.28 -15.86 -21.42
N ALA A 51 0.68 -15.77 -20.23
CA ALA A 51 1.39 -15.40 -19.01
C ALA A 51 2.46 -16.45 -18.62
N LEU A 52 2.15 -17.74 -18.75
CA LEU A 52 3.11 -18.82 -18.54
C LEU A 52 4.28 -18.75 -19.53
N TYR A 53 4.00 -18.47 -20.79
CA TYR A 53 5.04 -18.31 -21.81
C TYR A 53 5.94 -17.10 -21.53
N ASP A 54 5.35 -15.98 -21.11
CA ASP A 54 6.11 -14.79 -20.74
C ASP A 54 6.98 -15.04 -19.49
N GLU A 55 6.46 -15.75 -18.48
CA GLU A 55 7.20 -16.17 -17.29
C GLU A 55 8.38 -17.07 -17.65
N GLU A 56 8.18 -18.09 -18.49
CA GLU A 56 9.24 -19.01 -18.93
C GLU A 56 10.33 -18.24 -19.68
N ARG A 57 9.93 -17.32 -20.56
CA ARG A 57 10.87 -16.47 -21.30
C ARG A 57 11.65 -15.52 -20.39
N GLU A 58 11.00 -14.92 -19.40
CA GLU A 58 11.67 -14.08 -18.41
C GLU A 58 12.60 -14.91 -17.52
N PHE A 59 12.18 -16.11 -17.13
CA PHE A 59 13.00 -17.05 -16.37
C PHE A 59 14.25 -17.45 -17.15
N GLU A 60 14.13 -17.85 -18.42
CA GLU A 60 15.26 -18.18 -19.29
C GLU A 60 16.19 -16.99 -19.52
N ALA A 61 15.63 -15.80 -19.74
CA ALA A 61 16.40 -14.56 -19.86
C ALA A 61 17.15 -14.23 -18.56
N SER A 62 16.56 -14.52 -17.39
CA SER A 62 17.22 -14.36 -16.08
C SER A 62 18.24 -15.47 -15.80
N ALA A 63 17.99 -16.70 -16.22
CA ALA A 63 18.86 -17.86 -16.01
C ALA A 63 20.14 -17.77 -16.87
N GLY A 64 20.06 -17.16 -18.06
CA GLY A 64 21.24 -16.76 -18.84
C GLY A 64 22.01 -15.58 -18.26
N ALA A 65 21.43 -14.86 -17.30
CA ALA A 65 22.00 -13.68 -16.65
C ALA A 65 22.52 -13.99 -15.23
N ASN A 66 23.27 -15.09 -15.07
CA ASN A 66 23.99 -15.47 -13.85
C ASN A 66 23.16 -15.63 -12.56
N GLU A 67 23.49 -16.73 -11.88
CA GLU A 67 23.20 -17.08 -10.50
C GLU A 67 23.80 -16.06 -9.47
N THR A 68 23.63 -14.75 -9.64
CA THR A 68 23.93 -13.72 -8.62
C THR A 68 23.17 -12.42 -8.92
N ALA A 69 21.86 -12.40 -8.73
CA ALA A 69 21.14 -11.27 -8.14
C ALA A 69 19.64 -11.52 -8.33
N VAL A 70 18.98 -11.99 -7.28
CA VAL A 70 17.65 -11.46 -7.01
C VAL A 70 17.82 -9.94 -7.04
N PRO A 71 17.12 -9.16 -7.87
CA PRO A 71 17.02 -7.74 -7.63
C PRO A 71 16.17 -7.60 -6.37
N THR A 72 16.80 -7.86 -5.21
CA THR A 72 16.50 -7.09 -4.02
C THR A 72 16.52 -5.69 -4.56
N ARG A 73 15.36 -5.02 -4.57
CA ARG A 73 15.34 -3.58 -4.79
C ARG A 73 16.38 -3.07 -3.84
N GLU A 74 17.57 -2.75 -4.36
CA GLU A 74 18.58 -2.09 -3.60
C GLU A 74 17.90 -0.77 -3.31
N HIS A 75 17.28 -0.71 -2.13
CA HIS A 75 17.23 0.53 -1.40
C HIS A 75 18.66 1.00 -1.50
N ARG A 76 18.89 1.98 -2.37
CA ARG A 76 20.06 2.83 -2.35
C ARG A 76 20.00 3.56 -1.00
N SER A 77 20.18 2.83 0.10
CA SER A 77 20.72 3.38 1.31
C SER A 77 22.10 3.80 0.88
N SER A 78 22.21 5.08 0.52
CA SER A 78 23.49 5.73 0.36
C SER A 78 24.34 5.28 1.54
N SER A 79 25.43 4.57 1.26
CA SER A 79 26.44 4.12 2.22
C SER A 79 27.24 5.30 2.78
N VAL A 80 26.59 6.44 2.96
CA VAL A 80 27.07 7.55 3.76
C VAL A 80 26.80 7.13 5.19
N SER A 81 27.85 6.72 5.89
CA SER A 81 27.85 6.61 7.35
C SER A 81 27.45 7.97 7.91
N VAL A 82 26.16 8.13 8.26
CA VAL A 82 25.64 9.36 8.87
C VAL A 82 26.30 9.48 10.23
N THR A 83 27.17 10.48 10.39
CA THR A 83 27.79 10.77 11.68
C THR A 83 26.75 11.33 12.65
N GLU A 84 27.02 11.28 13.95
CA GLU A 84 26.05 11.74 14.95
C GLU A 84 25.74 13.24 14.79
N GLU A 85 26.74 14.03 14.40
CA GLU A 85 26.59 15.46 14.12
C GLU A 85 25.61 15.74 12.97
N ASP A 86 25.63 14.90 11.94
CA ASP A 86 24.72 15.03 10.79
C ASP A 86 23.29 14.57 11.15
N ARG A 87 23.13 13.62 12.08
CA ARG A 87 21.81 13.26 12.64
C ARG A 87 21.19 14.41 13.41
N GLU A 88 21.96 15.07 14.28
CA GLU A 88 21.45 16.18 15.08
C GLU A 88 21.00 17.35 14.21
N ARG A 89 21.79 17.71 13.19
CA ARG A 89 21.42 18.74 12.20
C ARG A 89 20.15 18.38 11.44
N ALA A 90 20.03 17.13 10.99
CA ALA A 90 18.84 16.64 10.31
C ALA A 90 17.59 16.69 11.21
N LEU A 91 17.73 16.38 12.50
CA LEU A 91 16.64 16.48 13.49
C LEU A 91 16.23 17.93 13.73
N GLN A 92 17.19 18.85 13.86
CA GLN A 92 16.91 20.29 14.03
C GLN A 92 16.20 20.86 12.81
N PHE A 93 16.63 20.51 11.59
CA PHE A 93 15.98 20.91 10.36
C PHE A 93 14.51 20.46 10.34
N ARG A 94 14.23 19.18 10.63
CA ARG A 94 12.85 18.66 10.67
C ARG A 94 11.97 19.30 11.73
N LYS A 95 12.53 19.56 12.93
CA LYS A 95 11.80 20.23 14.03
C LYS A 95 11.34 21.64 13.65
N ASN A 96 12.05 22.30 12.73
CA ASN A 96 11.75 23.66 12.30
C ASN A 96 11.10 23.73 10.91
N ALA A 97 11.20 22.69 10.09
CA ALA A 97 10.67 22.64 8.73
C ALA A 97 9.14 22.81 8.65
N LEU A 98 8.40 22.43 9.70
CA LEU A 98 6.94 22.60 9.79
C LEU A 98 6.54 23.97 10.37
N LYS A 99 7.49 24.79 10.83
CA LYS A 99 7.23 26.11 11.41
C LYS A 99 7.22 27.22 10.34
N SER A 100 7.93 27.02 9.24
CA SER A 100 7.85 27.88 8.05
C SER A 100 6.71 27.41 7.15
N GLY A 101 5.92 28.34 6.62
CA GLY A 101 4.82 28.02 5.68
C GLY A 101 5.30 27.40 4.37
N ASP A 102 6.57 27.61 4.02
CA ASP A 102 7.24 27.00 2.88
C ASP A 102 8.07 25.80 3.34
N VAL A 103 7.55 24.59 3.06
CA VAL A 103 8.16 23.32 3.46
C VAL A 103 8.90 22.71 2.27
N ASP A 104 10.22 22.66 2.32
CA ASP A 104 11.03 22.00 1.30
C ASP A 104 11.00 20.47 1.47
N LEU A 105 10.14 19.82 0.68
CA LEU A 105 9.98 18.37 0.65
C LEU A 105 11.27 17.64 0.25
N SER A 106 12.13 18.28 -0.57
CA SER A 106 13.39 17.68 -1.02
C SER A 106 14.40 17.60 0.13
N ALA A 107 14.44 18.60 1.00
CA ALA A 107 15.27 18.60 2.19
C ALA A 107 14.76 17.60 3.26
N ILE A 108 13.45 17.39 3.34
CA ILE A 108 12.86 16.34 4.19
C ILE A 108 13.24 14.93 3.70
N ALA A 109 13.25 14.71 2.38
CA ALA A 109 13.68 13.44 1.81
C ALA A 109 15.16 13.15 2.11
N ARG A 110 16.02 14.16 2.00
CA ARG A 110 17.46 14.05 2.31
C ARG A 110 17.75 13.76 3.78
N THR A 111 16.90 14.23 4.69
CA THR A 111 17.07 13.99 6.14
C THR A 111 16.39 12.71 6.63
N SER A 112 15.66 11.97 5.79
CA SER A 112 14.89 10.73 6.10
C SER A 112 15.63 9.72 6.98
N ALA A 113 16.92 9.52 6.73
CA ALA A 113 17.77 8.58 7.47
C ALA A 113 17.93 8.89 8.97
N ALA A 114 17.66 10.12 9.43
CA ALA A 114 17.78 10.48 10.84
C ALA A 114 16.64 9.97 11.73
N VAL A 115 15.53 9.48 11.15
CA VAL A 115 14.33 9.02 11.88
C VAL A 115 14.01 7.55 11.56
N SER A 116 14.94 6.81 10.93
CA SER A 116 14.74 5.41 10.55
C SER A 116 14.87 4.43 11.73
N VAL A 117 14.36 4.80 12.90
CA VAL A 117 14.32 3.94 14.10
C VAL A 117 12.86 3.52 14.31
N SER A 118 12.63 2.24 14.55
CA SER A 118 11.30 1.73 14.87
C SER A 118 10.78 2.40 16.14
N PRO A 119 9.48 2.74 16.23
CA PRO A 119 8.89 3.23 17.46
C PRO A 119 9.19 2.27 18.64
N PRO A 120 9.50 2.78 19.85
CA PRO A 120 9.69 1.92 21.00
C PRO A 120 8.39 1.19 21.32
N ASP A 121 8.48 -0.14 21.35
CA ASP A 121 7.35 -1.04 21.56
C ASP A 121 6.96 -1.01 23.05
N ALA A 122 6.07 -0.09 23.43
CA ALA A 122 5.63 0.06 24.82
C ALA A 122 4.16 0.46 24.90
N VAL A 123 3.27 -0.43 24.44
CA VAL A 123 1.87 -0.37 24.84
C VAL A 123 1.42 -1.76 25.28
N SER A 124 1.32 -1.98 26.59
CA SER A 124 0.71 -3.19 27.14
C SER A 124 -0.78 -3.19 26.75
N VAL A 125 -1.18 -4.10 25.86
CA VAL A 125 -2.58 -4.30 25.49
C VAL A 125 -3.33 -4.89 26.68
N VAL A 126 -4.05 -4.06 27.42
CA VAL A 126 -4.99 -4.52 28.45
C VAL A 126 -6.19 -5.16 27.76
N ARG A 127 -6.36 -6.48 27.91
CA ARG A 127 -7.54 -7.20 27.42
C ARG A 127 -8.72 -6.88 28.34
N GLY A 128 -9.82 -6.38 27.78
CA GLY A 128 -11.00 -5.94 28.52
C GLY A 128 -11.84 -7.04 29.20
N SER A 129 -11.30 -8.26 29.39
CA SER A 129 -12.02 -9.39 29.99
C SER A 129 -11.93 -9.46 31.52
N ASP A 130 -11.14 -8.60 32.17
CA ASP A 130 -10.87 -8.69 33.63
C ASP A 130 -11.77 -7.81 34.51
N THR A 131 -12.99 -7.49 34.08
CA THR A 131 -13.96 -6.83 34.96
C THR A 131 -14.70 -7.87 35.80
N ILE A 132 -14.16 -8.11 37.01
CA ILE A 132 -14.75 -8.92 38.07
C ILE A 132 -16.06 -8.27 38.52
N HIS A 133 -17.20 -8.93 38.26
CA HIS A 133 -18.48 -8.60 38.89
C HIS A 133 -18.40 -8.88 40.39
N LYS A 134 -18.46 -7.83 41.21
CA LYS A 134 -18.67 -7.95 42.65
C LYS A 134 -20.15 -7.67 42.93
N ALA A 135 -20.84 -8.69 43.43
CA ALA A 135 -22.20 -8.61 43.97
C ALA A 135 -22.22 -7.91 45.33
#